data_AF-A0AAU7JXG7-F1
#
_entry.id   AF-A0AAU7JXG7-F1
#
_cell.length_a   1.000
_cell.length_b   1.000
_cell.length_c   1.000
_cell.angle_alpha   90.00
_cell.angle_beta   90.00
_cell.angle_gamma   90.00
#
_symmetry.space_group_name_H-M   'P 1'
#
loop_
_entity.id
_entity.type
_entity.pdbx_description
1 polymer ?
#
loop_
_entity_poly.entity_id
_entity_poly.type
_entity_poly.pdbx_seq_one_letter_code
_entity_poly.pdbx_strand_id
1 'polypeptide(L)'
;MVVRDVPREGRDAGPQGRPTPGDRAYRRAWWSLALYPLSFVASFIVGEGIFSALTSDTEHPSVWQVLTAGVPALLVFVLPGVLAVWQGRRAMRSGRSDGRVPAIVGAAIGGGFVVLNLASYLVGLVVQ
;
A
#
# COMPACT_ATOMS: atom_id res chain seq x y z
N MET A 1 -41.09 49.03 -1.87
CA MET A 1 -39.80 48.63 -2.46
C MET A 1 -38.81 48.54 -1.30
N VAL A 2 -38.66 47.36 -0.70
CA VAL A 2 -37.83 47.14 0.49
C VAL A 2 -36.52 46.53 0.01
N VAL A 3 -35.45 47.32 0.06
CA VAL A 3 -34.09 46.85 -0.19
C VAL A 3 -33.74 45.90 0.95
N ARG A 4 -33.69 44.60 0.65
CA ARG A 4 -33.12 43.61 1.56
C ARG A 4 -31.61 43.80 1.54
N ASP A 5 -31.03 44.22 2.66
CA ASP A 5 -29.61 44.10 2.89
C ASP A 5 -29.25 42.61 2.82
N VAL A 6 -28.58 42.24 1.74
CA VAL A 6 -27.94 40.94 1.60
C VAL A 6 -26.78 40.92 2.61
N PRO A 7 -26.75 39.97 3.57
CA PRO A 7 -25.57 39.77 4.39
C PRO A 7 -24.42 39.48 3.43
N ARG A 8 -23.45 40.39 3.35
CA ARG A 8 -22.19 40.12 2.69
C ARG A 8 -21.52 39.01 3.48
N GLU A 9 -21.72 37.76 3.07
CA GLU A 9 -20.84 36.64 3.42
C GLU A 9 -19.49 36.87 2.74
N GLY A 10 -18.81 37.94 3.14
CA GLY A 10 -17.37 37.93 3.28
C GLY A 10 -17.06 37.04 4.48
N ARG A 11 -17.11 35.73 4.29
CA ARG A 11 -16.41 34.80 5.16
C ARG A 11 -15.19 34.32 4.39
N ASP A 12 -14.19 35.19 4.39
CA ASP A 12 -12.79 34.79 4.47
C ASP A 12 -12.41 33.64 3.54
N ALA A 13 -12.34 33.92 2.24
CA ALA A 13 -11.36 33.25 1.39
C ALA A 13 -9.96 33.72 1.84
N GLY A 14 -9.58 33.34 3.07
CA GLY A 14 -8.25 33.56 3.60
C GLY A 14 -7.23 32.95 2.64
N PRO A 15 -6.04 33.54 2.52
CA PRO A 15 -5.01 33.09 1.59
C PRO A 15 -4.81 31.59 1.80
N GLN A 16 -5.02 30.79 0.75
CA GLN A 16 -4.92 29.33 0.76
C GLN A 16 -3.70 28.92 1.61
N GLY A 17 -3.96 28.54 2.87
CA GLY A 17 -2.91 28.31 3.85
C GLY A 17 -2.00 27.22 3.29
N ARG A 18 -0.69 27.50 3.17
CA ARG A 18 0.26 26.53 2.64
C ARG A 18 0.03 25.19 3.37
N PRO A 19 -0.16 24.07 2.65
CA PRO A 19 -0.50 22.80 3.28
C PRO A 19 0.49 22.48 4.38
N THR A 20 -0.02 22.15 5.56
CA THR A 20 0.80 21.85 6.73
C THR A 20 1.66 20.61 6.45
N PRO A 21 2.77 20.40 7.19
CA PRO A 21 3.56 19.18 7.07
C PRO A 21 2.72 17.90 7.21
N GLY A 22 1.68 17.91 8.04
CA GLY A 22 0.74 16.81 8.21
C GLY A 22 -0.11 16.54 6.97
N ASP A 23 -0.59 17.58 6.29
CA ASP A 23 -1.41 17.45 5.07
C ASP A 23 -0.60 16.80 3.94
N ARG A 24 0.67 17.20 3.81
CA ARG A 24 1.60 16.62 2.83
C ARG A 24 1.90 15.15 3.12
N ALA A 25 2.09 14.79 4.40
CA ALA A 25 2.31 13.40 4.81
C ALA A 25 1.08 12.53 4.55
N TYR A 26 -0.12 13.03 4.84
CA TYR A 26 -1.38 12.36 4.54
C TYR A 26 -1.57 12.11 3.03
N ARG A 27 -1.34 13.13 2.19
CA ARG A 27 -1.44 12.99 0.73
C ARG A 27 -0.42 11.99 0.19
N ARG A 28 0.80 11.98 0.73
CA ARG A 28 1.83 10.97 0.38
C ARG A 28 1.40 9.56 0.77
N ALA A 29 0.77 9.36 1.92
CA ALA A 29 0.29 8.05 2.35
C ALA A 29 -0.75 7.48 1.36
N TRP A 30 -1.67 8.31 0.86
CA TRP A 30 -2.61 7.92 -0.19
C TRP A 30 -1.95 7.65 -1.53
N TRP A 31 -0.96 8.46 -1.92
CA TRP A 31 -0.16 8.19 -3.12
C TRP A 31 0.64 6.89 -3.03
N SER A 32 1.09 6.50 -1.84
CA SER A 32 1.75 5.19 -1.65
C SER A 32 0.79 4.03 -1.92
N LEU A 33 -0.51 4.18 -1.64
CA LEU A 33 -1.49 3.14 -1.98
C LEU A 33 -1.69 3.01 -3.50
N ALA A 34 -1.54 4.09 -4.26
CA ALA A 34 -1.59 4.04 -5.72
C ALA A 34 -0.41 3.26 -6.35
N LEU A 35 0.64 2.95 -5.57
CA LEU A 35 1.74 2.09 -6.02
C LEU A 35 1.39 0.59 -5.93
N TYR A 36 0.31 0.19 -5.26
CA TYR A 36 -0.06 -1.22 -5.15
C TYR A 36 -0.21 -1.93 -6.50
N PRO A 37 -0.95 -1.40 -7.49
CA PRO A 37 -1.06 -2.00 -8.81
C PRO A 37 0.30 -2.21 -9.49
N LEU A 38 1.19 -1.21 -9.38
CA LEU A 38 2.54 -1.30 -9.96
C LEU A 38 3.38 -2.36 -9.23
N SER A 39 3.33 -2.38 -7.90
CA SER A 39 4.04 -3.36 -7.09
C SER A 39 3.52 -4.78 -7.31
N PHE A 40 2.22 -4.93 -7.61
CA PHE A 40 1.61 -6.20 -7.96
C PHE A 40 2.20 -6.75 -9.25
N VAL A 41 2.19 -5.95 -10.32
CA VAL A 41 2.80 -6.34 -11.60
C VAL A 41 4.29 -6.63 -11.41
N ALA A 42 5.01 -5.78 -10.68
CA ALA A 42 6.43 -6.00 -10.40
C ALA A 42 6.67 -7.29 -9.60
N SER A 43 5.82 -7.61 -8.62
CA SER A 43 5.95 -8.85 -7.84
C SER A 43 5.77 -10.09 -8.71
N PHE A 44 4.83 -10.07 -9.65
CA PHE A 44 4.66 -11.15 -10.62
C PHE A 44 5.89 -11.30 -11.52
N ILE A 45 6.39 -10.20 -12.06
CA ILE A 45 7.59 -10.22 -12.92
C ILE A 45 8.79 -10.81 -12.16
N VAL A 46 8.98 -10.40 -10.90
CA VAL A 46 10.08 -10.89 -10.06
C VAL A 46 9.88 -12.37 -9.71
N GLY A 47 8.68 -12.76 -9.29
CA GLY A 47 8.36 -14.14 -8.92
C GLY A 47 8.52 -15.09 -10.10
N GLU A 48 7.80 -14.83 -11.19
CA GLU A 48 7.85 -15.64 -12.41
C GLU A 48 9.24 -15.61 -13.06
N GLY A 49 9.90 -14.45 -13.05
CA GLY A 49 11.25 -14.30 -13.59
C GLY A 49 12.28 -15.14 -12.84
N ILE A 50 12.25 -15.12 -11.50
CA ILE A 50 13.14 -15.96 -10.69
C ILE A 50 12.75 -17.44 -10.84
N PHE A 51 11.46 -17.76 -10.77
CA PHE A 51 10.99 -19.14 -10.82
C PHE A 51 11.34 -19.82 -12.14
N SER A 52 11.11 -19.13 -13.28
CA SER A 52 11.48 -19.62 -14.62
C SER A 52 13.00 -19.77 -14.81
N ALA A 53 13.81 -19.01 -14.08
CA ALA A 53 15.26 -19.18 -14.09
C ALA A 53 15.73 -20.36 -13.23
N LEU A 54 14.95 -20.76 -12.22
CA LEU A 54 15.32 -21.78 -11.24
C LEU A 54 14.88 -23.20 -11.61
N THR A 55 13.84 -23.37 -12.43
CA THR A 55 13.33 -24.70 -12.78
C THR A 55 12.87 -24.79 -14.23
N SER A 56 13.14 -25.93 -14.86
CA SER A 56 12.51 -26.34 -16.13
C SER A 56 11.29 -27.23 -15.90
N ASP A 57 11.12 -27.77 -14.69
CA ASP A 57 9.98 -28.58 -14.28
C ASP A 57 9.11 -27.75 -13.33
N THR A 58 7.99 -27.26 -13.86
CA THR A 58 7.02 -26.44 -13.12
C THR A 58 5.93 -27.27 -12.45
N GLU A 59 5.83 -28.58 -12.75
CA GLU A 59 4.82 -29.45 -12.14
C GLU A 59 5.25 -29.90 -10.74
N HIS A 60 6.55 -30.14 -10.55
CA HIS A 60 7.11 -30.58 -9.26
C HIS A 60 8.28 -29.72 -8.78
N PRO A 61 8.05 -28.42 -8.52
CA PRO A 61 9.09 -27.55 -7.99
C PRO A 61 9.46 -27.94 -6.57
N SER A 62 10.76 -27.93 -6.28
CA SER A 62 11.23 -28.12 -4.91
C SER A 62 10.90 -26.91 -4.03
N VAL A 63 10.72 -27.15 -2.72
CA VAL A 63 10.34 -26.12 -1.74
C VAL A 63 11.26 -24.90 -1.78
N TRP A 64 12.57 -25.11 -1.90
CA TRP A 64 13.51 -24.00 -1.91
C TRP A 64 13.34 -23.11 -3.15
N GLN A 65 13.02 -23.66 -4.32
CA GLN A 65 12.76 -22.87 -5.55
C GLN A 65 11.53 -21.97 -5.38
N VAL A 66 10.46 -22.51 -4.79
CA VAL A 66 9.24 -21.75 -4.48
C VAL A 66 9.54 -20.61 -3.50
N LEU A 67 10.33 -20.87 -2.45
CA LEU A 67 10.70 -19.84 -1.48
C LEU A 67 11.62 -18.77 -2.08
N THR A 68 12.61 -19.17 -2.88
CA THR A 68 13.55 -18.24 -3.52
C THR A 68 12.87 -17.32 -4.53
N ALA A 69 11.81 -17.77 -5.22
CA ALA A 69 11.01 -16.92 -6.10
C ALA A 69 9.94 -16.11 -5.34
N GLY A 70 9.22 -16.76 -4.43
CA GLY A 70 8.07 -16.16 -3.73
C GLY A 70 8.44 -15.09 -2.73
N VAL A 71 9.53 -15.26 -1.96
CA VAL A 71 9.94 -14.29 -0.93
C VAL A 71 10.29 -12.93 -1.54
N PRO A 72 11.16 -12.83 -2.57
CA PRO A 72 11.44 -11.56 -3.23
C PRO A 72 10.18 -10.89 -3.84
N ALA A 73 9.30 -11.68 -4.47
CA ALA A 73 8.05 -11.17 -5.01
C ALA A 73 7.15 -10.55 -3.92
N LEU A 74 7.00 -11.24 -2.78
CA LEU A 74 6.24 -10.75 -1.64
C LEU A 74 6.83 -9.45 -1.07
N LEU A 75 8.16 -9.37 -0.96
CA LEU A 75 8.82 -8.15 -0.49
C LEU A 75 8.53 -6.96 -1.40
N VAL A 76 8.57 -7.16 -2.73
CA VAL A 76 8.24 -6.12 -3.71
C VAL A 76 6.81 -5.61 -3.53
N PHE A 77 5.85 -6.52 -3.31
CA PHE A 77 4.44 -6.15 -3.11
C PHE A 77 4.18 -5.42 -1.78
N VAL A 78 4.91 -5.77 -0.72
CA VAL A 78 4.68 -5.21 0.62
C VAL A 78 5.25 -3.79 0.77
N LEU A 79 6.23 -3.40 -0.06
CA LEU A 79 6.87 -2.07 -0.04
C LEU A 79 5.90 -0.87 0.07
N PRO A 80 4.88 -0.71 -0.80
CA PRO A 80 3.93 0.39 -0.69
C PRO A 80 3.15 0.40 0.62
N GLY A 81 2.81 -0.76 1.17
CA GLY A 81 2.18 -0.89 2.48
C GLY A 81 3.07 -0.37 3.61
N VAL A 82 4.36 -0.70 3.59
CA VAL A 82 5.35 -0.20 4.56
C VAL A 82 5.47 1.32 4.47
N LEU A 83 5.51 1.88 3.25
CA LEU A 83 5.53 3.32 3.02
C LEU A 83 4.27 4.00 3.54
N ALA A 84 3.09 3.43 3.27
CA ALA A 84 1.81 3.95 3.77
C ALA A 84 1.76 3.96 5.32
N VAL A 85 2.22 2.88 5.96
CA VAL A 85 2.31 2.80 7.43
C VAL A 85 3.31 3.81 7.99
N TRP A 86 4.48 3.95 7.39
CA TRP A 86 5.51 4.89 7.83
C TRP A 86 5.04 6.35 7.72
N GLN A 87 4.44 6.72 6.58
CA GLN A 87 3.92 8.07 6.37
C GLN A 87 2.68 8.36 7.22
N GLY A 88 1.78 7.38 7.39
CA GLY A 88 0.63 7.52 8.29
C GLY A 88 1.06 7.72 9.74
N ARG A 89 2.05 6.94 10.22
CA ARG A 89 2.67 7.14 11.54
C ARG A 89 3.32 8.51 11.69
N ARG A 90 4.00 9.00 10.64
CA ARG A 90 4.59 10.34 10.66
C ARG A 90 3.52 11.44 10.70
N ALA A 91 2.41 11.29 9.97
CA ALA A 91 1.29 12.24 9.99
C ALA A 91 0.60 12.30 11.38
N MET A 92 0.43 11.14 12.03
CA MET A 92 -0.10 11.07 13.40
C MET A 92 0.76 11.82 14.42
N ARG A 93 2.09 11.66 14.35
CA ARG A 93 3.03 12.39 15.21
C ARG A 93 2.99 13.91 14.99
N SER A 94 2.51 14.36 13.83
CA SER A 94 2.32 15.77 13.49
C SER A 94 0.90 16.29 13.79
N GLY A 95 0.09 15.54 14.55
CA GLY A 95 -1.23 15.98 15.01
C GLY A 95 -2.41 15.65 14.09
N ARG A 96 -2.21 14.92 12.98
CA ARG A 96 -3.29 14.45 12.11
C ARG A 96 -3.61 12.98 12.38
N SER A 97 -4.64 12.74 13.19
CA SER A 97 -5.19 11.40 13.50
C SER A 97 -5.64 10.62 12.26
N ASP A 98 -6.07 11.33 11.21
CA ASP A 98 -6.50 10.75 9.93
C ASP A 98 -5.41 9.95 9.21
N GLY A 99 -4.14 10.12 9.61
CA GLY A 99 -3.03 9.29 9.13
C GLY A 99 -3.17 7.79 9.47
N ARG A 100 -4.05 7.41 10.40
CA ARG A 100 -4.35 5.99 10.71
C ARG A 100 -4.98 5.24 9.55
N VAL A 101 -5.90 5.88 8.82
CA VAL A 101 -6.68 5.22 7.78
C VAL A 101 -5.78 4.63 6.68
N PRO A 102 -4.92 5.42 5.99
CA PRO A 102 -4.05 4.86 4.95
C PRO A 102 -3.01 3.87 5.49
N ALA A 103 -2.59 4.01 6.75
CA ALA A 103 -1.70 3.05 7.39
C ALA A 103 -2.38 1.68 7.62
N ILE A 104 -3.63 1.68 8.10
CA ILE A 104 -4.41 0.44 8.30
C ILE A 104 -4.71 -0.21 6.96
N VAL A 105 -5.13 0.56 5.96
CA VAL A 105 -5.39 0.03 4.60
C VAL A 105 -4.11 -0.56 4.01
N GLY A 106 -2.99 0.16 4.08
CA GLY A 106 -1.70 -0.34 3.61
C GLY A 106 -1.26 -1.63 4.32
N ALA A 107 -1.43 -1.70 5.64
CA ALA A 107 -1.11 -2.90 6.41
C ALA A 107 -2.05 -4.07 6.09
N ALA A 108 -3.34 -3.81 5.92
CA ALA A 108 -4.34 -4.84 5.61
C ALA A 108 -4.10 -5.46 4.22
N ILE A 109 -3.80 -4.65 3.21
CA ILE A 109 -3.53 -5.15 1.86
C ILE A 109 -2.24 -5.98 1.85
N GLY A 110 -1.13 -5.43 2.34
CA GLY A 110 0.16 -6.12 2.35
C GLY A 110 0.15 -7.37 3.24
N GLY A 111 -0.39 -7.26 4.46
CA GLY A 111 -0.50 -8.37 5.39
C GLY A 111 -1.47 -9.44 4.91
N GLY A 112 -2.63 -9.06 4.35
CA GLY A 112 -3.59 -9.99 3.77
C GLY A 112 -2.99 -10.77 2.60
N PHE A 113 -2.23 -10.11 1.73
CA PHE A 113 -1.53 -10.78 0.63
C PHE A 113 -0.51 -11.80 1.14
N VAL A 114 0.30 -11.46 2.14
CA VAL A 114 1.25 -12.39 2.76
C VAL A 114 0.53 -13.60 3.37
N VAL A 115 -0.55 -13.37 4.13
CA VAL A 115 -1.33 -14.45 4.75
C VAL A 115 -1.95 -15.37 3.70
N LEU A 116 -2.54 -14.81 2.64
CA LEU A 116 -3.13 -15.60 1.56
C LEU A 116 -2.09 -16.44 0.82
N ASN A 117 -0.92 -15.88 0.54
CA ASN A 117 0.17 -16.61 -0.11
C ASN A 117 0.69 -17.74 0.78
N LEU A 118 0.86 -17.48 2.08
CA LEU A 118 1.27 -18.50 3.04
C LEU A 118 0.24 -19.61 3.15
N ALA A 119 -1.05 -19.27 3.24
CA ALA A 119 -2.13 -20.25 3.29
C ALA A 119 -2.17 -21.10 2.00
N SER A 120 -2.03 -20.47 0.83
CA SER A 120 -1.96 -21.18 -0.45
C SER A 120 -0.81 -22.18 -0.49
N TYR A 121 0.38 -21.77 -0.03
CA TYR A 121 1.54 -22.64 0.06
C TYR A 121 1.31 -23.82 1.00
N LEU A 122 0.75 -23.60 2.19
CA LEU A 122 0.44 -24.65 3.16
C LEU A 122 -0.61 -25.63 2.63
N VAL A 123 -1.65 -25.15 1.93
CA VAL A 123 -2.63 -26.00 1.27
C VAL A 123 -1.97 -26.85 0.20
N GLY A 124 -1.07 -26.26 -0.60
CA GLY A 124 -0.27 -26.99 -1.59
C GLY A 124 0.50 -28.16 -0.98
N LEU A 125 1.14 -27.96 0.17
CA LEU A 125 1.87 -29.01 0.88
C LEU A 125 0.99 -30.15 1.42
N VAL A 126 -0.30 -29.91 1.67
CA VAL A 126 -1.22 -30.92 2.21
C VAL A 126 -1.91 -31.71 1.10
N VAL A 127 -2.09 -31.11 -0.08
CA VAL A 127 -2.82 -31.70 -1.21
C VAL A 127 -1.91 -32.45 -2.18
N GLN A 128 -0.60 -32.14 -2.20
CA GLN A 128 0.43 -32.85 -2.96
C GLN A 128 0.89 -34.13 -2.27
#